data_AF-A0A8S4MNN8-F1
#
_entry.id   AF-A0A8S4MNN8-F1
#
_cell.length_a   1.000
_cell.length_b   1.000
_cell.length_c   1.000
_cell.angle_alpha   90.00
_cell.angle_beta   90.00
_cell.angle_gamma   90.00
#
_symmetry.space_group_name_H-M   'P 1'
#
loop_
_entity.id
_entity.type
_entity.pdbx_description
1 polymer ?
#
loop_
_entity_poly.entity_id
_entity_poly.type
_entity_poly.pdbx_seq_one_letter_code
_entity_poly.pdbx_strand_id
1 'polypeptide(L)'
;MIQHIIPHSLVCSSGLNFLDLMVRQGNLENPPKCPAVMGYECAGIVEALGEGVTGFEVGAHVLALSNLGAWCELVSVPAKHCFQIPMRMSFEDAAAFPINFLTAYIMLFEIGNLKKGKSVLVHSAGGGVGLAVAQLCKTVENVTVFGTASPHKHDTIKEHFDHLFLSGSDYTAEIRKISPSGVDIVLDCLCGDDTNKGIALLKPMGKYVLYGSSNIVTGETRSFFSSAKAWWQVDKVNPVKLYDENKTVGGFQLLRLLYDQNQPELIQETMATLLDMFANDRIKPVIDSCWAFEEVRPGQVNVMDGILYRRQI
;
A
#
# COMPACT_ATOMS: atom_id res chain seq x y z
N MET A 1 24.16 0.10 19.53
CA MET A 1 24.10 1.57 19.34
C MET A 1 23.01 1.83 18.32
N ILE A 2 21.74 1.78 18.74
CA ILE A 2 20.60 2.01 17.86
C ILE A 2 20.34 3.52 17.94
N GLN A 3 20.69 4.25 16.87
CA GLN A 3 20.39 5.67 16.75
C GLN A 3 18.88 5.82 16.55
N HIS A 4 18.17 5.89 17.66
CA HIS A 4 16.78 6.26 17.68
C HIS A 4 16.68 7.78 17.46
N ILE A 5 15.74 8.22 16.63
CA ILE A 5 15.04 9.45 16.93
C ILE A 5 14.27 9.10 18.22
N ILE A 6 14.79 9.51 19.37
CA ILE A 6 14.01 9.68 20.61
C ILE A 6 13.59 11.16 20.71
N PRO A 7 12.53 11.55 20.01
CA PRO A 7 11.80 12.75 20.40
C PRO A 7 10.33 12.72 19.97
N HIS A 8 9.57 13.51 20.69
CA HIS A 8 8.23 13.94 20.35
C HIS A 8 8.21 14.47 18.90
N SER A 9 7.37 13.91 18.04
CA SER A 9 7.06 14.52 16.73
C SER A 9 5.60 14.91 16.81
N LEU A 10 5.27 16.18 16.59
CA LEU A 10 3.87 16.60 16.60
C LEU A 10 3.18 15.97 15.40
N VAL A 11 2.41 14.92 15.63
CA VAL A 11 1.63 14.25 14.60
C VAL A 11 0.48 15.16 14.20
N CYS A 12 0.51 15.64 12.97
CA CYS A 12 -0.56 16.45 12.39
C CYS A 12 -1.59 15.56 11.70
N SER A 13 -1.14 14.51 11.02
CA SER A 13 -1.99 13.57 10.31
C SER A 13 -1.41 12.16 10.34
N SER A 14 -2.27 11.15 10.39
CA SER A 14 -1.89 9.74 10.36
C SER A 14 -2.69 9.00 9.29
N GLY A 15 -2.02 8.11 8.57
CA GLY A 15 -2.67 7.26 7.58
C GLY A 15 -3.45 6.13 8.26
N LEU A 16 -4.60 5.79 7.67
CA LEU A 16 -5.37 4.59 7.96
C LEU A 16 -5.22 3.63 6.78
N ASN A 17 -4.70 2.44 7.06
CA ASN A 17 -4.44 1.42 6.07
C ASN A 17 -5.26 0.15 6.34
N PHE A 18 -5.43 -0.68 5.31
CA PHE A 18 -6.04 -2.01 5.46
C PHE A 18 -5.34 -2.89 6.50
N LEU A 19 -4.04 -2.70 6.71
CA LEU A 19 -3.31 -3.42 7.74
C LEU A 19 -3.76 -3.05 9.17
N ASP A 20 -4.13 -1.79 9.42
CA ASP A 20 -4.66 -1.37 10.72
C ASP A 20 -5.95 -2.14 11.03
N LEU A 21 -6.80 -2.38 10.03
CA LEU A 21 -7.96 -3.25 10.17
C LEU A 21 -7.57 -4.68 10.57
N MET A 22 -6.53 -5.25 9.95
CA MET A 22 -6.05 -6.59 10.30
C MET A 22 -5.49 -6.64 11.74
N VAL A 23 -4.76 -5.60 12.17
CA VAL A 23 -4.28 -5.46 13.56
C VAL A 23 -5.47 -5.41 14.52
N ARG A 24 -6.45 -4.55 14.24
CA ARG A 24 -7.64 -4.37 15.09
C ARG A 24 -8.39 -5.68 15.31
N GLN A 25 -8.47 -6.52 14.27
CA GLN A 25 -9.18 -7.80 14.33
C GLN A 25 -8.33 -8.96 14.87
N GLY A 26 -7.03 -8.75 15.10
CA GLY A 26 -6.09 -9.81 15.47
C GLY A 26 -5.83 -10.81 14.33
N ASN A 27 -6.08 -10.40 13.09
CA ASN A 27 -5.90 -11.18 11.86
C ASN A 27 -4.46 -11.12 11.34
N LEU A 28 -3.50 -11.15 12.25
CA LEU A 28 -2.08 -11.27 11.96
C LEU A 28 -1.54 -12.56 12.56
N GLU A 29 -0.45 -13.06 11.99
CA GLU A 29 0.26 -14.21 12.54
C GLU A 29 0.72 -13.93 13.97
N ASN A 30 1.27 -12.73 14.19
CA ASN A 30 1.72 -12.23 15.50
C ASN A 30 1.09 -10.86 15.79
N PRO A 31 -0.14 -10.80 16.33
CA PRO A 31 -0.76 -9.52 16.67
C PRO A 31 -0.04 -8.85 17.86
N PRO A 32 -0.05 -7.51 17.94
CA PRO A 32 0.53 -6.80 19.08
C PRO A 32 -0.20 -7.15 20.38
N LYS A 33 0.52 -7.11 21.50
CA LYS A 33 -0.08 -7.28 22.83
C LYS A 33 -0.90 -6.03 23.17
N CYS A 34 -2.15 -6.23 23.59
CA CYS A 34 -3.02 -5.15 24.04
C CYS A 34 -2.74 -4.74 25.50
N PRO A 35 -2.94 -3.46 25.87
CA PRO A 35 -3.33 -2.34 25.01
C PRO A 35 -2.18 -1.89 24.09
N ALA A 36 -2.52 -1.50 22.86
CA ALA A 36 -1.55 -1.00 21.87
C ALA A 36 -2.12 0.23 21.16
N VAL A 37 -1.26 1.20 20.85
CA VAL A 37 -1.59 2.35 20.00
C VAL A 37 -1.38 1.94 18.54
N MET A 38 -2.35 2.21 17.69
CA MET A 38 -2.43 1.76 16.30
C MET A 38 -1.67 2.71 15.33
N GLY A 39 -1.64 2.36 14.04
CA GLY A 39 -1.14 3.22 12.97
C GLY A 39 0.33 2.99 12.62
N TYR A 40 0.62 2.97 11.31
CA TYR A 40 1.96 2.68 10.77
C TYR A 40 2.60 3.83 9.98
N GLU A 41 1.87 4.92 9.73
CA GLU A 41 2.39 6.09 9.04
C GLU A 41 1.77 7.37 9.59
N CYS A 42 2.57 8.44 9.59
CA CYS A 42 2.13 9.77 9.98
C CYS A 42 2.96 10.87 9.30
N ALA A 43 2.45 12.09 9.36
CA ALA A 43 3.18 13.29 8.99
C ALA A 43 3.00 14.38 10.06
N GLY A 44 4.04 15.20 10.20
CA GLY A 44 4.12 16.15 11.30
C GLY A 44 5.41 16.96 11.32
N ILE A 45 5.67 17.56 12.48
CA ILE A 45 6.81 18.44 12.72
C ILE A 45 7.76 17.79 13.72
N VAL A 46 9.06 17.83 13.43
CA VAL A 46 10.11 17.37 14.35
C VAL A 46 10.16 18.30 15.57
N GLU A 47 9.83 17.80 16.78
CA GLU A 47 9.87 18.61 18.01
C GLU A 47 11.23 18.57 18.71
N ALA A 48 11.92 17.42 18.64
CA ALA A 48 13.28 17.26 19.17
C ALA A 48 14.06 16.24 18.30
N LEU A 49 15.33 16.00 18.63
CA LEU A 49 16.18 15.02 17.95
C LEU A 49 16.87 14.12 18.99
N GLY A 50 17.00 12.83 18.67
CA GLY A 50 17.78 11.89 19.48
C GLY A 50 19.29 12.12 19.34
N GLU A 51 20.06 11.60 20.29
CA GLU A 51 21.52 11.69 20.25
C GLU A 51 22.09 11.03 18.98
N GLY A 52 22.97 11.76 18.27
CA GLY A 52 23.63 11.27 17.06
C GLY A 52 22.78 11.29 15.79
N VAL A 53 21.53 11.78 15.84
CA VAL A 53 20.70 11.99 14.65
C VAL A 53 21.25 13.17 13.86
N THR A 54 21.45 12.97 12.55
CA THR A 54 21.88 13.99 11.60
C THR A 54 20.92 14.04 10.41
N GLY A 55 20.94 15.12 9.62
CA GLY A 55 20.08 15.28 8.44
C GLY A 55 18.66 15.78 8.71
N PHE A 56 18.32 16.08 9.96
CA PHE A 56 17.06 16.70 10.37
C PHE A 56 17.31 17.88 11.29
N GLU A 57 16.34 18.79 11.34
CA GLU A 57 16.32 19.94 12.24
C GLU A 57 14.98 19.99 12.98
N VAL A 58 14.98 20.53 14.20
CA VAL A 58 13.73 20.83 14.92
C VAL A 58 12.92 21.83 14.11
N GLY A 59 11.61 21.59 13.96
CA GLY A 59 10.73 22.37 13.10
C GLY A 59 10.64 21.85 11.67
N ALA A 60 11.45 20.87 11.26
CA ALA A 60 11.33 20.26 9.93
C ALA A 60 10.00 19.53 9.77
N HIS A 61 9.36 19.70 8.61
CA HIS A 61 8.19 18.93 8.23
C HIS A 61 8.62 17.57 7.71
N VAL A 62 8.05 16.51 8.25
CA VAL A 62 8.42 15.13 7.93
C VAL A 62 7.19 14.25 7.76
N LEU A 63 7.34 13.22 6.94
CA LEU A 63 6.54 12.01 7.04
C LEU A 63 7.39 10.91 7.70
N ALA A 64 6.73 9.95 8.35
CA ALA A 64 7.40 8.89 9.08
C ALA A 64 6.63 7.55 8.99
N LEU A 65 7.40 6.46 8.90
CA LEU A 65 6.90 5.07 8.96
C LEU A 65 7.18 4.47 10.35
N SER A 66 6.12 4.27 11.13
CA SER A 66 6.21 3.71 12.49
C SER A 66 5.81 2.24 12.54
N ASN A 67 6.38 1.48 13.45
CA ASN A 67 5.92 0.12 13.72
C ASN A 67 4.87 0.17 14.84
N LEU A 68 3.61 0.48 14.47
CA LEU A 68 2.54 0.91 15.38
C LEU A 68 2.80 2.30 15.99
N GLY A 69 1.81 2.83 16.72
CA GLY A 69 1.93 4.06 17.49
C GLY A 69 1.79 5.36 16.71
N ALA A 70 1.39 5.35 15.42
CA ALA A 70 1.19 6.59 14.67
C ALA A 70 -0.13 7.31 14.99
N TRP A 71 -1.12 6.64 15.58
CA TRP A 71 -2.40 7.24 15.97
C TRP A 71 -2.33 7.86 17.37
N CYS A 72 -1.45 8.85 17.52
CA CYS A 72 -1.25 9.61 18.74
C CYS A 72 -0.86 11.05 18.41
N GLU A 73 -0.73 11.91 19.42
CA GLU A 73 -0.26 13.29 19.24
C GLU A 73 1.27 13.37 19.09
N LEU A 74 2.01 12.44 19.70
CA LEU A 74 3.47 12.42 19.75
C LEU A 74 4.03 11.01 19.53
N VAL A 75 4.87 10.85 18.51
CA VAL A 75 5.51 9.57 18.18
C VAL A 75 7.03 9.69 18.05
N SER A 76 7.74 8.66 18.50
CA SER A 76 9.18 8.49 18.33
C SER A 76 9.44 7.38 17.31
N VAL A 77 10.12 7.72 16.22
CA VAL A 77 10.33 6.83 15.06
C VAL A 77 11.80 6.90 14.65
N PRO A 78 12.55 5.80 14.47
CA PRO A 78 13.95 5.86 14.05
C PRO A 78 14.20 6.74 12.82
N ALA A 79 15.28 7.54 12.82
CA ALA A 79 15.61 8.51 11.76
C ALA A 79 15.56 7.95 10.35
N LYS A 80 16.01 6.70 10.20
CA LYS A 80 16.02 5.98 8.92
C LYS A 80 14.63 5.74 8.30
N HIS A 81 13.56 5.92 9.07
CA HIS A 81 12.16 5.78 8.63
C HIS A 81 11.43 7.13 8.57
N CYS A 82 12.15 8.24 8.74
CA CYS A 82 11.64 9.60 8.59
C CYS A 82 12.14 10.19 7.27
N PHE A 83 11.31 11.02 6.65
CA PHE A 83 11.60 11.66 5.38
C PHE A 83 11.14 13.11 5.42
N GLN A 84 12.01 14.05 5.08
CA GLN A 84 11.62 15.46 4.94
C GLN A 84 10.64 15.60 3.76
N ILE A 85 9.56 16.34 3.98
CA ILE A 85 8.56 16.61 2.94
C ILE A 85 8.73 18.02 2.38
N PRO A 86 8.47 18.24 1.07
CA PRO A 86 8.47 19.57 0.50
C PRO A 86 7.44 20.47 1.19
N MET A 87 7.73 21.76 1.41
CA MET A 87 6.79 22.69 2.06
C MET A 87 5.41 22.77 1.40
N ARG A 88 5.31 22.44 0.11
CA ARG A 88 4.04 22.43 -0.63
C ARG A 88 3.19 21.17 -0.42
N MET A 89 3.75 20.11 0.17
CA MET A 89 3.02 18.89 0.52
C MET A 89 2.30 19.14 1.84
N SER A 90 0.98 19.00 1.87
CA SER A 90 0.22 19.11 3.12
C SER A 90 0.50 17.89 4.01
N PHE A 91 0.21 17.98 5.31
CA PHE A 91 0.38 16.85 6.22
C PHE A 91 -0.57 15.69 5.89
N GLU A 92 -1.76 15.98 5.38
CA GLU A 92 -2.71 14.97 4.92
C GLU A 92 -2.17 14.23 3.69
N ASP A 93 -1.65 14.96 2.70
CA ASP A 93 -1.01 14.35 1.52
C ASP A 93 0.19 13.49 1.98
N ALA A 94 1.04 14.03 2.85
CA ALA A 94 2.20 13.33 3.38
C ALA A 94 1.85 12.08 4.19
N ALA A 95 0.74 12.08 4.93
CA ALA A 95 0.27 10.94 5.70
C ALA A 95 -0.41 9.86 4.84
N ALA A 96 -0.91 10.21 3.65
CA ALA A 96 -1.50 9.26 2.69
C ALA A 96 -0.47 8.66 1.71
N PHE A 97 0.78 9.11 1.76
CA PHE A 97 1.79 8.86 0.74
C PHE A 97 2.61 7.57 0.96
N PRO A 98 3.28 7.34 2.10
CA PRO A 98 4.43 6.43 2.11
C PRO A 98 4.03 4.96 1.96
N ILE A 99 3.04 4.44 2.71
CA ILE A 99 2.66 3.03 2.58
C ILE A 99 2.10 2.73 1.18
N ASN A 100 1.23 3.59 0.67
CA ASN A 100 0.59 3.42 -0.63
C ASN A 100 1.61 3.45 -1.78
N PHE A 101 2.43 4.49 -1.84
CA PHE A 101 3.35 4.69 -2.96
C PHE A 101 4.60 3.81 -2.88
N LEU A 102 5.16 3.52 -1.70
CA LEU A 102 6.26 2.55 -1.59
C LEU A 102 5.81 1.17 -2.05
N THR A 103 4.62 0.75 -1.63
CA THR A 103 4.06 -0.54 -2.02
C THR A 103 3.85 -0.61 -3.52
N ALA A 104 3.19 0.39 -4.10
CA ALA A 104 2.98 0.46 -5.55
C ALA A 104 4.29 0.49 -6.33
N TYR A 105 5.27 1.29 -5.91
CA TYR A 105 6.55 1.44 -6.61
C TYR A 105 7.35 0.13 -6.60
N ILE A 106 7.55 -0.49 -5.43
CA ILE A 106 8.35 -1.72 -5.32
C ILE A 106 7.68 -2.85 -6.12
N MET A 107 6.36 -2.97 -6.05
CA MET A 107 5.65 -3.98 -6.84
C MET A 107 5.78 -3.77 -8.35
N LEU A 108 5.71 -2.52 -8.82
CA LEU A 108 5.77 -2.22 -10.26
C LEU A 108 7.20 -2.29 -10.80
N PHE A 109 8.15 -1.66 -10.14
CA PHE A 109 9.48 -1.43 -10.68
C PHE A 109 10.49 -2.48 -10.22
N GLU A 110 10.58 -2.76 -8.92
CA GLU A 110 11.55 -3.73 -8.39
C GLU A 110 11.13 -5.17 -8.70
N ILE A 111 9.88 -5.52 -8.39
CA ILE A 111 9.37 -6.88 -8.57
C ILE A 111 8.84 -7.03 -9.99
N GLY A 112 7.95 -6.12 -10.42
CA GLY A 112 7.25 -6.13 -11.70
C GLY A 112 8.16 -5.88 -12.91
N ASN A 113 9.24 -5.12 -12.73
CA ASN A 113 10.07 -4.59 -13.83
C ASN A 113 9.18 -3.96 -14.92
N LEU A 114 8.32 -3.02 -14.52
CA LEU A 114 7.45 -2.26 -15.41
C LEU A 114 8.29 -1.50 -16.44
N LYS A 115 7.91 -1.60 -17.71
CA LYS A 115 8.59 -0.99 -18.85
C LYS A 115 7.55 -0.47 -19.84
N LYS A 116 8.02 0.35 -20.77
CA LYS A 116 7.22 0.87 -21.88
C LYS A 116 6.42 -0.24 -22.57
N GLY A 117 5.14 0.01 -22.86
CA GLY A 117 4.29 -0.90 -23.62
C GLY A 117 3.69 -2.07 -22.82
N LYS A 118 3.98 -2.19 -21.52
CA LYS A 118 3.45 -3.28 -20.68
C LYS A 118 2.01 -3.03 -20.26
N SER A 119 1.36 -4.10 -19.82
CA SER A 119 0.01 -4.06 -19.25
C SER A 119 -0.02 -4.52 -17.80
N VAL A 120 -0.80 -3.83 -16.97
CA VAL A 120 -0.90 -4.08 -15.53
C VAL A 120 -2.37 -4.30 -15.17
N LEU A 121 -2.66 -5.37 -14.43
CA LEU A 121 -3.92 -5.57 -13.72
C LEU A 121 -3.71 -5.27 -12.24
N VAL A 122 -4.51 -4.38 -11.67
CA VAL A 122 -4.54 -4.09 -10.23
C VAL A 122 -5.94 -4.34 -9.66
N HIS A 123 -5.99 -5.18 -8.62
CA HIS A 123 -7.21 -5.40 -7.84
C HIS A 123 -7.40 -4.29 -6.80
N SER A 124 -8.66 -4.08 -6.39
CA SER A 124 -9.04 -3.00 -5.47
C SER A 124 -8.55 -1.63 -5.96
N ALA A 125 -8.77 -1.36 -7.23
CA ALA A 125 -8.29 -0.18 -7.96
C ALA A 125 -8.69 1.17 -7.33
N GLY A 126 -9.79 1.20 -6.58
CA GLY A 126 -10.25 2.39 -5.87
C GLY A 126 -9.78 2.51 -4.42
N GLY A 127 -8.72 1.80 -4.04
CA GLY A 127 -8.01 2.01 -2.78
C GLY A 127 -6.69 2.76 -2.98
N GLY A 128 -6.01 3.11 -1.89
CA GLY A 128 -4.80 3.93 -1.88
C GLY A 128 -3.67 3.37 -2.74
N VAL A 129 -3.34 2.09 -2.54
CA VAL A 129 -2.35 1.39 -3.38
C VAL A 129 -2.81 1.31 -4.85
N GLY A 130 -4.10 1.05 -5.10
CA GLY A 130 -4.64 0.94 -6.46
C GLY A 130 -4.49 2.23 -7.26
N LEU A 131 -4.81 3.37 -6.62
CA LEU A 131 -4.65 4.70 -7.21
C LEU A 131 -3.17 5.09 -7.37
N ALA A 132 -2.31 4.74 -6.41
CA ALA A 132 -0.86 4.94 -6.52
C ALA A 132 -0.27 4.14 -7.70
N VAL A 133 -0.69 2.88 -7.88
CA VAL A 133 -0.31 2.05 -9.04
C VAL A 133 -0.71 2.72 -10.35
N ALA A 134 -1.95 3.19 -10.46
CA ALA A 134 -2.44 3.83 -11.66
C ALA A 134 -1.63 5.08 -12.04
N GLN A 135 -1.31 5.90 -11.05
CA GLN A 135 -0.49 7.10 -11.25
C GLN A 135 0.94 6.75 -11.66
N LEU A 136 1.58 5.79 -11.00
CA LEU A 136 2.93 5.35 -11.35
C LEU A 136 2.98 4.71 -12.74
N CYS A 137 1.97 3.96 -13.15
CA CYS A 137 1.87 3.44 -14.52
C CYS A 137 1.84 4.57 -15.57
N LYS A 138 1.14 5.68 -15.29
CA LYS A 138 1.10 6.85 -16.19
C LYS A 138 2.47 7.54 -16.34
N THR A 139 3.42 7.28 -15.45
CA THR A 139 4.80 7.80 -15.56
C THR A 139 5.64 7.05 -16.59
N VAL A 140 5.15 5.92 -17.11
CA VAL A 140 5.82 5.04 -18.08
C VAL A 140 5.05 5.05 -19.40
N GLU A 141 5.77 5.21 -20.51
CA GLU A 141 5.15 5.33 -21.83
C GLU A 141 4.33 4.08 -22.21
N ASN A 142 3.15 4.30 -22.78
CA ASN A 142 2.30 3.26 -23.38
C ASN A 142 1.99 2.08 -22.45
N VAL A 143 1.86 2.32 -21.14
CA VAL A 143 1.38 1.29 -20.21
C VAL A 143 -0.14 1.24 -20.22
N THR A 144 -0.73 0.05 -20.36
CA THR A 144 -2.18 -0.16 -20.23
C THR A 144 -2.52 -0.64 -18.83
N VAL A 145 -3.43 0.06 -18.14
CA VAL A 145 -3.83 -0.22 -16.76
C VAL A 145 -5.27 -0.72 -16.70
N PHE A 146 -5.41 -1.97 -16.28
CA PHE A 146 -6.68 -2.63 -15.98
C PHE A 146 -6.92 -2.58 -14.46
N GLY A 147 -8.10 -2.15 -14.04
CA GLY A 147 -8.50 -2.11 -12.64
C GLY A 147 -9.74 -2.96 -12.35
N THR A 148 -9.84 -3.52 -11.15
CA THR A 148 -11.12 -4.04 -10.64
C THR A 148 -11.55 -3.28 -9.38
N ALA A 149 -12.80 -2.85 -9.32
CA ALA A 149 -13.36 -2.10 -8.19
C ALA A 149 -14.87 -2.32 -8.03
N SER A 150 -15.40 -2.00 -6.86
CA SER A 150 -16.85 -2.00 -6.61
C SER A 150 -17.56 -0.92 -7.43
N PRO A 151 -18.80 -1.16 -7.90
CA PRO A 151 -19.50 -0.26 -8.83
C PRO A 151 -19.58 1.20 -8.35
N HIS A 152 -19.85 1.42 -7.06
CA HIS A 152 -20.02 2.76 -6.49
C HIS A 152 -18.74 3.62 -6.50
N LYS A 153 -17.56 3.02 -6.73
CA LYS A 153 -16.28 3.74 -6.88
C LYS A 153 -15.91 4.03 -8.34
N HIS A 154 -16.63 3.46 -9.31
CA HIS A 154 -16.19 3.54 -10.71
C HIS A 154 -16.16 4.97 -11.23
N ASP A 155 -17.18 5.76 -10.91
CA ASP A 155 -17.26 7.13 -11.40
C ASP A 155 -16.14 8.03 -10.87
N THR A 156 -15.66 7.78 -9.66
CA THR A 156 -14.60 8.58 -9.04
C THR A 156 -13.21 8.18 -9.50
N ILE A 157 -13.00 6.93 -9.94
CA ILE A 157 -11.66 6.43 -10.25
C ILE A 157 -11.42 6.16 -11.74
N LYS A 158 -12.45 6.16 -12.58
CA LYS A 158 -12.35 5.76 -14.00
C LYS A 158 -11.27 6.50 -14.79
N GLU A 159 -10.99 7.76 -14.46
CA GLU A 159 -9.96 8.55 -15.14
C GLU A 159 -8.52 8.10 -14.85
N HIS A 160 -8.33 7.25 -13.82
CA HIS A 160 -7.03 6.70 -13.47
C HIS A 160 -6.68 5.44 -14.28
N PHE A 161 -7.66 4.76 -14.89
CA PHE A 161 -7.49 3.45 -15.53
C PHE A 161 -7.92 3.49 -17.00
N ASP A 162 -7.25 2.72 -17.86
CA ASP A 162 -7.69 2.56 -19.25
C ASP A 162 -8.95 1.71 -19.34
N HIS A 163 -9.04 0.69 -18.46
CA HIS A 163 -10.15 -0.24 -18.39
C HIS A 163 -10.47 -0.58 -16.94
N LEU A 164 -11.73 -0.39 -16.53
CA LEU A 164 -12.19 -0.66 -15.18
C LEU A 164 -13.32 -1.70 -15.20
N PHE A 165 -13.20 -2.75 -14.40
CA PHE A 165 -14.18 -3.84 -14.31
C PHE A 165 -14.79 -3.93 -12.91
N LEU A 166 -15.97 -4.54 -12.85
CA LEU A 166 -16.67 -4.80 -11.61
C LEU A 166 -15.95 -5.89 -10.79
N SER A 167 -15.72 -5.63 -9.51
CA SER A 167 -15.25 -6.65 -8.56
C SER A 167 -16.22 -7.84 -8.52
N GLY A 168 -15.71 -9.07 -8.61
CA GLY A 168 -16.52 -10.29 -8.59
C GLY A 168 -17.17 -10.67 -9.93
N SER A 169 -17.02 -9.85 -10.98
CA SER A 169 -17.37 -10.25 -12.35
C SER A 169 -16.32 -11.21 -12.94
N ASP A 170 -16.58 -11.78 -14.12
CA ASP A 170 -15.55 -12.46 -14.91
C ASP A 170 -14.62 -11.46 -15.62
N TYR A 171 -13.87 -10.71 -14.82
CA TYR A 171 -12.90 -9.73 -15.30
C TYR A 171 -11.83 -10.38 -16.20
N THR A 172 -11.56 -11.68 -16.04
CA THR A 172 -10.57 -12.38 -16.87
C THR A 172 -11.02 -12.50 -18.31
N ALA A 173 -12.30 -12.83 -18.54
CA ALA A 173 -12.88 -12.88 -19.88
C ALA A 173 -12.92 -11.48 -20.52
N GLU A 174 -13.33 -10.46 -19.77
CA GLU A 174 -13.38 -9.08 -20.28
C GLU A 174 -11.98 -8.55 -20.64
N ILE A 175 -10.97 -8.82 -19.82
CA ILE A 175 -9.57 -8.46 -20.16
C ILE A 175 -9.13 -9.18 -21.43
N ARG A 176 -9.45 -10.46 -21.61
CA ARG A 176 -9.08 -11.21 -22.83
C ARG A 176 -9.75 -10.70 -24.11
N LYS A 177 -10.90 -10.03 -24.02
CA LYS A 177 -11.50 -9.35 -25.19
C LYS A 177 -10.64 -8.19 -25.68
N ILE A 178 -9.91 -7.53 -24.77
CA ILE A 178 -9.08 -6.35 -25.05
C ILE A 178 -7.61 -6.76 -25.29
N SER A 179 -7.09 -7.66 -24.46
CA SER A 179 -5.75 -8.21 -24.51
C SER A 179 -5.81 -9.75 -24.46
N PRO A 180 -6.00 -10.42 -25.62
CA PRO A 180 -6.19 -11.88 -25.69
C PRO A 180 -5.09 -12.70 -25.03
N SER A 181 -3.84 -12.21 -25.11
CA SER A 181 -2.67 -12.85 -24.50
C SER A 181 -2.57 -12.64 -22.98
N GLY A 182 -3.46 -11.85 -22.38
CA GLY A 182 -3.46 -11.55 -20.95
C GLY A 182 -2.73 -10.24 -20.59
N VAL A 183 -2.11 -10.17 -19.41
CA VAL A 183 -1.39 -8.98 -18.92
C VAL A 183 0.06 -9.30 -18.50
N ASP A 184 0.91 -8.28 -18.45
CA ASP A 184 2.33 -8.45 -18.09
C ASP A 184 2.56 -8.49 -16.57
N ILE A 185 1.76 -7.75 -15.81
CA ILE A 185 1.86 -7.68 -14.34
C ILE A 185 0.46 -7.82 -13.74
N VAL A 186 0.31 -8.67 -12.73
CA VAL A 186 -0.89 -8.75 -11.89
C VAL A 186 -0.52 -8.41 -10.46
N LEU A 187 -1.19 -7.41 -9.89
CA LEU A 187 -1.08 -7.00 -8.50
C LEU A 187 -2.33 -7.46 -7.75
N ASP A 188 -2.17 -8.41 -6.85
CA ASP A 188 -3.26 -9.01 -6.09
C ASP A 188 -3.19 -8.67 -4.60
N CYS A 189 -4.22 -8.03 -4.09
CA CYS A 189 -4.44 -7.81 -2.65
C CYS A 189 -5.49 -8.73 -2.05
N LEU A 190 -6.18 -9.54 -2.88
CA LEU A 190 -7.35 -10.32 -2.51
C LEU A 190 -6.94 -11.67 -1.92
N CYS A 191 -6.05 -12.41 -2.60
CA CYS A 191 -5.71 -13.81 -2.33
C CYS A 191 -6.89 -14.77 -2.61
N GLY A 192 -6.65 -16.09 -2.48
CA GLY A 192 -7.66 -17.14 -2.72
C GLY A 192 -7.91 -17.38 -4.21
N ASP A 193 -9.17 -17.52 -4.61
CA ASP A 193 -9.55 -17.91 -5.99
C ASP A 193 -9.00 -16.95 -7.08
N ASP A 194 -8.83 -15.67 -6.74
CA ASP A 194 -8.29 -14.66 -7.68
C ASP A 194 -6.78 -14.84 -7.94
N THR A 195 -6.07 -15.59 -7.10
CA THR A 195 -4.66 -15.96 -7.33
C THR A 195 -4.53 -16.79 -8.61
N ASN A 196 -5.34 -17.86 -8.73
CA ASN A 196 -5.29 -18.76 -9.87
C ASN A 196 -5.71 -18.04 -11.16
N LYS A 197 -6.75 -17.18 -11.08
CA LYS A 197 -7.20 -16.33 -12.19
C LYS A 197 -6.10 -15.37 -12.64
N GLY A 198 -5.45 -14.69 -11.69
CA GLY A 198 -4.36 -13.77 -11.96
C GLY A 198 -3.19 -14.45 -12.66
N ILE A 199 -2.72 -15.59 -12.15
CA ILE A 199 -1.62 -16.36 -12.74
C ILE A 199 -1.98 -16.87 -14.16
N ALA A 200 -3.22 -17.33 -14.35
CA ALA A 200 -3.70 -17.77 -15.67
C ALA A 200 -3.80 -16.62 -16.68
N LEU A 201 -3.98 -15.38 -16.21
CA LEU A 201 -4.06 -14.19 -17.04
C LEU A 201 -2.68 -13.61 -17.42
N LEU A 202 -1.58 -14.15 -16.89
CA LEU A 202 -0.25 -13.66 -17.26
C LEU A 202 0.13 -14.02 -18.72
N LYS A 203 0.69 -13.04 -19.42
CA LYS A 203 1.48 -13.24 -20.65
C LYS A 203 2.76 -14.05 -20.33
N PRO A 204 3.44 -14.61 -21.35
CA PRO A 204 4.81 -15.08 -21.19
C PRO A 204 5.71 -13.99 -20.59
N MET A 205 6.62 -14.37 -19.70
CA MET A 205 7.45 -13.45 -18.88
C MET A 205 6.65 -12.58 -17.90
N GLY A 206 5.35 -12.85 -17.73
CA GLY A 206 4.48 -12.11 -16.84
C GLY A 206 4.78 -12.39 -15.37
N LYS A 207 4.41 -11.42 -14.53
CA LYS A 207 4.66 -11.46 -13.09
C LYS A 207 3.40 -11.27 -12.28
N TYR A 208 3.18 -12.18 -11.36
CA TYR A 208 2.13 -12.08 -10.35
C TYR A 208 2.74 -11.68 -9.01
N VAL A 209 2.17 -10.68 -8.35
CA VAL A 209 2.62 -10.18 -7.04
C VAL A 209 1.44 -10.16 -6.07
N LEU A 210 1.49 -11.03 -5.06
CA LEU A 210 0.57 -11.01 -3.93
C LEU A 210 1.07 -10.03 -2.87
N TYR A 211 0.27 -9.04 -2.49
CA TYR A 211 0.68 -8.03 -1.51
C TYR A 211 -0.34 -7.77 -0.40
N GLY A 212 -1.43 -8.53 -0.38
CA GLY A 212 -2.45 -8.45 0.63
C GLY A 212 -3.29 -9.71 0.65
N SER A 213 -4.16 -9.81 1.65
CA SER A 213 -5.04 -10.96 1.86
C SER A 213 -6.44 -10.49 2.24
N SER A 214 -6.99 -9.52 1.52
CA SER A 214 -8.24 -8.87 1.92
C SER A 214 -9.43 -9.82 1.96
N ASN A 215 -9.44 -10.90 1.17
CA ASN A 215 -10.48 -11.94 1.25
C ASN A 215 -10.44 -12.75 2.57
N ILE A 216 -9.35 -12.68 3.33
CA ILE A 216 -9.23 -13.34 4.65
C ILE A 216 -9.91 -12.51 5.75
N VAL A 217 -10.16 -11.22 5.51
CA VAL A 217 -10.76 -10.30 6.47
C VAL A 217 -12.25 -10.19 6.19
N THR A 218 -13.03 -11.15 6.69
CA THR A 218 -14.50 -11.11 6.59
C THR A 218 -15.13 -10.73 7.93
N GLY A 219 -15.84 -9.60 7.97
CA GLY A 219 -16.57 -9.16 9.17
C GLY A 219 -15.72 -8.36 10.16
N GLU A 220 -16.17 -8.29 11.43
CA GLU A 220 -15.55 -7.46 12.48
C GLU A 220 -14.56 -8.20 13.39
N THR A 221 -14.49 -9.54 13.30
CA THR A 221 -13.69 -10.39 14.19
C THR A 221 -12.93 -11.46 13.40
N ARG A 222 -11.85 -12.00 13.99
CA ARG A 222 -11.04 -13.07 13.39
C ARG A 222 -11.89 -14.31 13.08
N SER A 223 -11.98 -14.65 11.80
CA SER A 223 -12.62 -15.89 11.33
C SER A 223 -11.55 -16.90 10.91
N PHE A 224 -11.23 -17.84 11.80
CA PHE A 224 -10.28 -18.93 11.51
C PHE A 224 -10.68 -19.75 10.27
N PHE A 225 -11.99 -19.92 10.04
CA PHE A 225 -12.53 -20.61 8.87
C PHE A 225 -12.24 -19.87 7.56
N SER A 226 -12.32 -18.53 7.54
CA SER A 226 -12.00 -17.74 6.34
C SER A 226 -10.52 -17.82 5.97
N SER A 227 -9.61 -17.80 6.96
CA SER A 227 -8.17 -17.96 6.74
C SER A 227 -7.81 -19.34 6.23
N ALA A 228 -8.40 -20.39 6.81
CA ALA A 228 -8.17 -21.77 6.36
C ALA A 228 -8.72 -22.00 4.95
N LYS A 229 -9.91 -21.45 4.64
CA LYS A 229 -10.53 -21.55 3.30
C LYS A 229 -9.69 -20.86 2.23
N ALA A 230 -9.22 -19.64 2.48
CA ALA A 230 -8.38 -18.91 1.53
C ALA A 230 -7.09 -19.69 1.21
N TRP A 231 -6.45 -20.30 2.22
CA TRP A 231 -5.28 -21.16 2.03
C TRP A 231 -5.58 -22.45 1.28
N TRP A 232 -6.77 -23.05 1.48
CA TRP A 232 -7.17 -24.27 0.79
C TRP A 232 -7.52 -24.06 -0.68
N GLN A 233 -7.88 -22.83 -1.06
CA GLN A 233 -8.29 -22.45 -2.41
C GLN A 233 -7.13 -22.05 -3.33
N VAL A 234 -5.95 -21.78 -2.77
CA VAL A 234 -4.75 -21.50 -3.58
C VAL A 234 -4.18 -22.83 -4.06
N ASP A 235 -4.16 -23.03 -5.38
CA ASP A 235 -3.49 -24.21 -5.94
C ASP A 235 -2.01 -24.14 -5.57
N LYS A 236 -1.43 -25.27 -5.14
CA LYS A 236 0.01 -25.33 -4.88
C LYS A 236 0.76 -24.88 -6.13
N VAL A 237 1.52 -23.79 -6.01
CA VAL A 237 2.36 -23.29 -7.09
C VAL A 237 3.31 -24.41 -7.52
N ASN A 238 3.17 -24.86 -8.75
CA ASN A 238 4.01 -25.92 -9.32
C ASN A 238 5.21 -25.28 -10.05
N PRO A 239 6.46 -25.44 -9.56
CA PRO A 239 7.64 -24.85 -10.21
C PRO A 239 7.85 -25.31 -11.65
N VAL A 240 7.49 -26.56 -11.99
CA VAL A 240 7.59 -27.08 -13.36
C VAL A 240 6.62 -26.35 -14.28
N LYS A 241 5.39 -26.07 -13.81
CA LYS A 241 4.42 -25.27 -14.56
C LYS A 241 4.92 -23.84 -14.80
N LEU A 242 5.57 -23.23 -13.80
CA LEU A 242 6.16 -21.89 -13.97
C LEU A 242 7.30 -21.88 -14.99
N TYR A 243 8.13 -22.93 -14.99
CA TYR A 243 9.19 -23.14 -15.97
C TYR A 243 8.61 -23.30 -17.38
N ASP A 244 7.61 -24.16 -17.56
CA ASP A 244 6.99 -24.42 -18.86
C ASP A 244 6.23 -23.20 -19.41
N GLU A 245 5.55 -22.44 -18.56
CA GLU A 245 4.76 -21.26 -18.97
C GLU A 245 5.55 -19.95 -18.99
N ASN A 246 6.82 -19.96 -18.57
CA ASN A 246 7.67 -18.77 -18.43
C ASN A 246 7.02 -17.67 -17.55
N LYS A 247 6.54 -18.03 -16.36
CA LYS A 247 5.86 -17.10 -15.44
C LYS A 247 6.61 -16.94 -14.13
N THR A 248 6.46 -15.78 -13.50
CA THR A 248 6.97 -15.50 -12.15
C THR A 248 5.82 -15.24 -11.19
N VAL A 249 5.89 -15.85 -10.02
CA VAL A 249 4.95 -15.65 -8.91
C VAL A 249 5.77 -15.23 -7.69
N GLY A 250 5.41 -14.10 -7.09
CA GLY A 250 6.07 -13.56 -5.91
C GLY A 250 5.09 -12.92 -4.94
N GLY A 251 5.61 -12.50 -3.79
CA GLY A 251 4.86 -11.78 -2.78
C GLY A 251 5.61 -10.56 -2.28
N PHE A 252 4.89 -9.60 -1.72
CA PHE A 252 5.45 -8.38 -1.17
C PHE A 252 4.72 -7.95 0.10
N GLN A 253 5.47 -7.60 1.15
CA GLN A 253 4.91 -7.04 2.37
C GLN A 253 5.83 -5.95 2.93
N LEU A 254 5.45 -4.69 2.72
CA LEU A 254 6.28 -3.53 3.05
C LEU A 254 6.76 -3.51 4.51
N LEU A 255 5.90 -3.83 5.47
CA LEU A 255 6.29 -3.76 6.88
C LEU A 255 7.31 -4.82 7.29
N ARG A 256 7.25 -6.03 6.71
CA ARG A 256 8.28 -7.06 6.95
C ARG A 256 9.62 -6.62 6.35
N LEU A 257 9.57 -5.97 5.18
CA LEU A 257 10.76 -5.40 4.55
C LEU A 257 11.40 -4.30 5.43
N LEU A 258 10.57 -3.43 6.02
CA LEU A 258 11.00 -2.34 6.92
C LEU A 258 11.55 -2.86 8.26
N TYR A 259 10.78 -3.69 8.96
CA TYR A 259 11.01 -3.96 10.38
C TYR A 259 11.69 -5.30 10.68
N ASP A 260 11.55 -6.30 9.81
CA ASP A 260 12.10 -7.63 10.05
C ASP A 260 13.34 -7.91 9.19
N GLN A 261 13.30 -7.49 7.92
CA GLN A 261 14.38 -7.71 6.96
C GLN A 261 15.34 -6.52 6.88
N ASN A 262 14.94 -5.39 7.47
CA ASN A 262 15.74 -4.18 7.66
C ASN A 262 16.51 -3.78 6.39
N GLN A 263 15.77 -3.38 5.35
CA GLN A 263 16.31 -2.87 4.08
C GLN A 263 16.15 -1.33 3.97
N PRO A 264 16.80 -0.53 4.84
CA PRO A 264 16.57 0.92 4.88
C PRO A 264 17.06 1.63 3.61
N GLU A 265 18.14 1.18 2.97
CA GLU A 265 18.67 1.82 1.77
C GLU A 265 17.66 1.79 0.63
N LEU A 266 17.08 0.61 0.35
CA LEU A 266 16.04 0.45 -0.68
C LEU A 266 14.84 1.36 -0.42
N ILE A 267 14.36 1.43 0.83
CA ILE A 267 13.23 2.28 1.19
C ILE A 267 13.59 3.76 1.03
N GLN A 268 14.79 4.16 1.44
CA GLN A 268 15.23 5.54 1.35
C GLN A 268 15.37 6.01 -0.09
N GLU A 269 16.00 5.22 -0.94
CA GLU A 269 16.14 5.50 -2.38
C GLU A 269 14.78 5.55 -3.08
N THR A 270 13.88 4.62 -2.73
CA THR A 270 12.52 4.59 -3.29
C THR A 270 11.72 5.82 -2.84
N MET A 271 11.76 6.17 -1.55
CA MET A 271 11.08 7.35 -1.03
C MET A 271 11.62 8.65 -1.62
N ALA A 272 12.94 8.77 -1.80
CA ALA A 272 13.54 9.92 -2.46
C ALA A 272 13.02 10.06 -3.90
N THR A 273 12.96 8.95 -4.64
CA THR A 273 12.40 8.92 -6.01
C THR A 273 10.92 9.34 -6.03
N LEU A 274 10.13 8.83 -5.09
CA LEU A 274 8.71 9.18 -4.99
C LEU A 274 8.50 10.65 -4.62
N LEU A 275 9.25 11.17 -3.65
CA LEU A 275 9.19 12.59 -3.27
C LEU A 275 9.61 13.51 -4.42
N ASP A 276 10.58 13.11 -5.24
CA ASP A 276 10.94 13.82 -6.46
C ASP A 276 9.79 13.78 -7.50
N MET A 277 9.18 12.61 -7.71
CA MET A 277 8.00 12.51 -8.59
C MET A 277 6.84 13.39 -8.11
N PHE A 278 6.59 13.45 -6.81
CA PHE A 278 5.60 14.37 -6.23
C PHE A 278 6.03 15.82 -6.46
N ALA A 279 7.28 16.18 -6.19
CA ALA A 279 7.83 17.52 -6.37
C ALA A 279 7.80 18.00 -7.83
N ASN A 280 7.72 17.09 -8.79
CA ASN A 280 7.55 17.38 -10.21
C ASN A 280 6.11 17.17 -10.72
N ASP A 281 5.13 17.09 -9.81
CA ASP A 281 3.69 17.00 -10.11
C ASP A 281 3.32 15.77 -10.97
N ARG A 282 4.14 14.71 -10.90
CA ARG A 282 3.92 13.45 -11.64
C ARG A 282 2.99 12.49 -10.88
N ILE A 283 2.95 12.60 -9.56
CA ILE A 283 2.11 11.82 -8.67
C ILE A 283 1.56 12.68 -7.53
N LYS A 284 0.39 12.34 -7.02
CA LYS A 284 -0.26 13.01 -5.89
C LYS A 284 -1.17 12.01 -5.13
N PRO A 285 -1.12 11.94 -3.79
CA PRO A 285 -2.10 11.21 -3.01
C PRO A 285 -3.54 11.57 -3.39
N VAL A 286 -4.41 10.55 -3.38
CA VAL A 286 -5.86 10.76 -3.46
C VAL A 286 -6.43 10.45 -2.08
N ILE A 287 -6.90 11.49 -1.40
CA ILE A 287 -7.49 11.38 -0.07
C ILE A 287 -8.99 11.20 -0.22
N ASP A 288 -9.51 10.09 0.29
CA ASP A 288 -10.96 9.81 0.32
C ASP A 288 -11.67 10.67 1.37
N SER A 289 -11.19 10.62 2.60
CA SER A 289 -11.81 11.30 3.73
C SER A 289 -10.80 11.57 4.87
N CYS A 290 -11.05 12.64 5.61
CA CYS A 290 -10.29 13.02 6.80
C CYS A 290 -11.21 12.99 8.03
N TRP A 291 -10.73 12.42 9.13
CA TRP A 291 -11.50 12.23 10.36
C TRP A 291 -10.71 12.74 11.57
N ALA A 292 -11.41 13.35 12.53
CA ALA A 292 -10.78 13.65 13.81
C ALA A 292 -10.57 12.35 14.62
N PHE A 293 -9.54 12.27 15.46
CA PHE A 293 -9.29 11.06 16.28
C PHE A 293 -10.51 10.64 17.12
N GLU A 294 -11.29 11.59 17.62
CA GLU A 294 -12.50 11.35 18.42
C GLU A 294 -13.67 10.79 17.60
N GLU A 295 -13.62 10.96 16.27
CA GLU A 295 -14.64 10.49 15.33
C GLU A 295 -14.41 9.04 14.87
N VAL A 296 -13.26 8.45 15.19
CA VAL A 296 -12.92 7.07 14.84
C VAL A 296 -13.74 6.10 15.68
N ARG A 297 -14.97 5.81 15.24
CA ARG A 297 -15.81 4.80 15.86
C ARG A 297 -15.41 3.39 15.44
N PRO A 298 -15.59 2.36 16.30
CA PRO A 298 -15.23 0.97 15.99
C PRO A 298 -15.80 0.40 14.68
N GLY A 299 -16.91 0.94 14.16
CA GLY A 299 -17.54 0.56 12.89
C GLY A 299 -17.19 1.43 11.67
N GLN A 300 -16.55 2.59 11.86
CA GLN A 300 -16.12 3.47 10.76
C GLN A 300 -14.74 3.10 10.20
N VAL A 301 -14.00 2.24 10.89
CA VAL A 301 -12.69 1.73 10.42
C VAL A 301 -12.82 0.78 9.23
N ASN A 302 -14.04 0.41 8.79
CA ASN A 302 -14.25 -0.41 7.59
C ASN A 302 -13.89 0.30 6.26
N VAL A 303 -13.46 1.56 6.32
CA VAL A 303 -12.88 2.27 5.18
C VAL A 303 -11.45 1.76 4.95
N MET A 304 -11.12 1.40 3.71
CA MET A 304 -9.81 0.82 3.37
C MET A 304 -8.67 1.85 3.38
N ASP A 305 -8.99 3.13 3.24
CA ASP A 305 -8.02 4.23 3.15
C ASP A 305 -8.63 5.53 3.72
N GLY A 306 -7.93 6.24 4.60
CA GLY A 306 -8.38 7.52 5.17
C GLY A 306 -7.28 8.23 5.97
N ILE A 307 -7.51 9.50 6.30
CA ILE A 307 -6.60 10.30 7.12
C ILE A 307 -7.22 10.60 8.48
N LEU A 308 -6.45 10.37 9.54
CA LEU A 308 -6.79 10.77 10.91
C LEU A 308 -6.01 12.03 11.27
N TYR A 309 -6.66 13.01 11.89
CA TYR A 309 -6.00 14.25 12.31
C TYR A 309 -6.56 14.78 13.64
N ARG A 310 -5.88 15.75 14.22
CA ARG A 310 -6.36 16.50 15.38
C ARG A 310 -7.10 17.76 14.92
N ARG A 311 -8.32 18.00 15.42
CA ARG A 311 -8.94 19.32 15.24
C ARG A 311 -8.12 20.37 15.98
N GLN A 312 -7.69 21.42 15.29
CA GLN A 312 -7.23 22.63 15.97
C GLN A 312 -8.45 23.24 16.68
N ILE A 313 -8.36 23.41 17.99
CA ILE A 313 -9.34 24.15 18.80
C ILE A 313 -9.01 25.63 18.70
#